data_AF-A0A0E0HTN4-F1
#
_entry.id   AF-A0A0E0HTN4-F1
#
_cell.length_a   1.000
_cell.length_b   1.000
_cell.length_c   1.000
_cell.angle_alpha   90.00
_cell.angle_beta   90.00
_cell.angle_gamma   90.00
#
_symmetry.space_group_name_H-M   'P 1'
#
loop_
_entity.id
_entity.type
_entity.pdbx_description
1 polymer ?
#
loop_
_entity_poly.entity_id
_entity_poly.type
_entity_poly.pdbx_seq_one_letter_code
_entity_poly.pdbx_strand_id
1 'polypeptide(L)'
;MAAAAARQTVCVTGAGGFMASSHVELLLSRGNYAVRGTVRDPGDAKNDHLRALQGAEERLQLLKADLLDYDSVASAVAGCEGVFHVASPVPSGRSTNPEVEVIAPAVTGTLNVLKACHEAKVKRVVMVSSIAAVFSNPNWPKDKAFTEDSWSDEELCRKNQDWYYLSKTVAEREAFAYAAKTGLDIVTICPSLVIGPLMQSTVNASSKVLINYFKGDRDTVENRLRNVVDVRDVANALLLAYENPASGRYICSSAPIRVSDMINILKTLYPTYTYPKNFVDVEENTIYSFEKLQKLGWSFRPIEETLRDSREQPHRLYGRRGGRTCPGSLRYVSRARAAGQPPLAYINGGFRRSRGRGEKTTMDDGAGRETTKNKKKTVCVTGAGGFVASWLVHRLLSSGDYVVHGTVRDPREDEKILSSKKLQKLGWKFRTVEECLRDSVQSYKAAGILK
;
A
#
# COMPACT_ATOMS: atom_id res chain seq x y z
N MET A 1 -13.88 38.07 -11.37
CA MET A 1 -13.39 36.69 -11.24
C MET A 1 -13.09 36.44 -9.78
N ALA A 2 -13.83 35.56 -9.11
CA ALA A 2 -13.46 35.13 -7.76
C ALA A 2 -12.10 34.43 -7.85
N ALA A 3 -11.14 34.84 -7.02
CA ALA A 3 -9.88 34.12 -6.90
C ALA A 3 -10.22 32.66 -6.57
N ALA A 4 -9.77 31.72 -7.40
CA ALA A 4 -9.93 30.30 -7.09
C ALA A 4 -9.29 30.07 -5.72
N ALA A 5 -10.09 29.67 -4.72
CA ALA A 5 -9.57 29.34 -3.41
C ALA A 5 -8.40 28.35 -3.57
N ALA A 6 -7.29 28.60 -2.86
CA ALA A 6 -6.12 27.73 -2.94
C ALA A 6 -6.53 26.29 -2.60
N ARG A 7 -6.22 25.36 -3.50
CA ARG A 7 -6.54 23.93 -3.34
C ARG A 7 -5.71 23.35 -2.20
N GLN A 8 -6.33 22.53 -1.35
CA GLN A 8 -5.59 21.81 -0.33
C GLN A 8 -4.81 20.65 -0.95
N THR A 9 -3.52 20.57 -0.67
CA THR A 9 -2.70 19.46 -1.16
C THR A 9 -2.63 18.36 -0.11
N VAL A 10 -3.01 17.13 -0.46
CA VAL A 10 -2.98 15.98 0.44
C VAL A 10 -2.20 14.82 -0.16
N CYS A 11 -1.49 14.06 0.68
CA CYS A 11 -0.81 12.83 0.27
C CYS A 11 -1.69 11.61 0.58
N VAL A 12 -1.80 10.67 -0.36
CA VAL A 12 -2.44 9.37 -0.13
C VAL A 12 -1.41 8.27 -0.39
N THR A 13 -1.01 7.56 0.67
CA THR A 13 -0.02 6.48 0.51
C THR A 13 -0.66 5.23 -0.09
N GLY A 14 0.02 4.59 -1.05
CA GLY A 14 -0.48 3.36 -1.69
C GLY A 14 -1.75 3.59 -2.50
N ALA A 15 -1.82 4.72 -3.21
CA ALA A 15 -3.00 5.23 -3.91
C ALA A 15 -3.69 4.21 -4.83
N GLY A 16 -2.92 3.30 -5.45
CA GLY A 16 -3.45 2.25 -6.33
C GLY A 16 -4.10 1.06 -5.62
N GLY A 17 -4.11 1.04 -4.28
CA GLY A 17 -4.74 -0.02 -3.49
C GLY A 17 -6.26 0.16 -3.36
N PHE A 18 -6.96 -0.92 -2.99
CA PHE A 18 -8.42 -0.99 -2.94
C PHE A 18 -9.11 0.20 -2.23
N MET A 19 -8.84 0.39 -0.93
CA MET A 19 -9.41 1.52 -0.17
C MET A 19 -8.89 2.88 -0.65
N ALA A 20 -7.60 2.93 -0.98
CA ALA A 20 -6.93 4.18 -1.34
C ALA A 20 -7.48 4.73 -2.66
N SER A 21 -7.80 3.88 -3.64
CA SER A 21 -8.34 4.31 -4.94
C SER A 21 -9.72 4.94 -4.80
N SER A 22 -10.62 4.35 -4.00
CA SER A 22 -11.92 4.95 -3.70
C SER A 22 -11.78 6.26 -2.94
N HIS A 23 -10.79 6.38 -2.06
CA HIS A 23 -10.52 7.63 -1.36
C HIS A 23 -9.92 8.72 -2.26
N VAL A 24 -9.03 8.36 -3.18
CA VAL A 24 -8.51 9.30 -4.21
C VAL A 24 -9.64 9.80 -5.10
N GLU A 25 -10.53 8.92 -5.56
CA GLU A 25 -11.72 9.32 -6.33
C GLU A 25 -12.58 10.31 -5.54
N LEU A 26 -12.88 10.01 -4.28
CA LEU A 26 -13.64 10.89 -3.41
C LEU A 26 -12.97 12.27 -3.30
N LEU A 27 -11.68 12.33 -2.98
CA LEU A 27 -10.93 13.60 -2.87
C LEU A 27 -10.98 14.41 -4.17
N LEU A 28 -10.77 13.77 -5.33
CA LEU A 28 -10.82 14.43 -6.63
C LEU A 28 -12.22 14.96 -6.97
N SER A 29 -13.26 14.23 -6.56
CA SER A 29 -14.66 14.60 -6.79
C SER A 29 -15.10 15.84 -6.00
N ARG A 30 -14.48 16.12 -4.84
CA ARG A 30 -14.72 17.34 -4.05
C ARG A 30 -14.23 18.60 -4.77
N GLY A 31 -13.27 18.46 -5.69
CA GLY A 31 -12.77 19.53 -6.55
C GLY A 31 -11.82 20.54 -5.89
N ASN A 32 -11.79 20.58 -4.56
CA ASN A 32 -10.93 21.45 -3.74
C ASN A 32 -9.61 20.81 -3.28
N TYR A 33 -9.39 19.52 -3.58
CA TYR A 33 -8.15 18.81 -3.26
C TYR A 33 -7.24 18.61 -4.47
N ALA A 34 -5.93 18.80 -4.26
CA ALA A 34 -4.87 18.24 -5.09
C ALA A 34 -4.27 17.03 -4.36
N VAL A 35 -4.14 15.90 -5.04
CA VAL A 35 -3.76 14.61 -4.47
C VAL A 35 -2.37 14.20 -4.95
N ARG A 36 -1.45 13.97 -4.00
CA ARG A 36 -0.16 13.31 -4.23
C ARG A 36 -0.29 11.85 -3.83
N GLY A 37 -0.56 11.00 -4.81
CA GLY A 37 -0.76 9.56 -4.61
C GLY A 37 0.55 8.80 -4.69
N THR A 38 0.97 8.11 -3.63
CA THR A 38 2.19 7.30 -3.70
C THR A 38 1.92 5.90 -4.23
N VAL A 39 2.80 5.44 -5.11
CA VAL A 39 2.79 4.09 -5.69
C VAL A 39 4.24 3.62 -5.87
N ARG A 40 4.48 2.30 -5.89
CA ARG A 40 5.85 1.77 -6.06
C ARG A 40 6.43 2.04 -7.44
N ASP A 41 5.58 2.05 -8.46
CA ASP A 41 5.93 2.38 -9.84
C ASP A 41 4.76 3.15 -10.48
N PRO A 42 4.92 4.47 -10.72
CA PRO A 42 3.90 5.27 -11.38
C PRO A 42 3.60 4.89 -12.83
N GLY A 43 4.54 4.23 -13.52
CA GLY A 43 4.40 3.81 -14.92
C GLY A 43 3.66 2.48 -15.10
N ASP A 44 3.42 1.75 -14.01
CA ASP A 44 2.75 0.45 -14.04
C ASP A 44 1.25 0.63 -14.37
N ALA A 45 0.78 -0.12 -15.36
CA ALA A 45 -0.60 -0.13 -15.85
C ALA A 45 -1.63 -0.50 -14.76
N LYS A 46 -1.20 -1.14 -13.66
CA LYS A 46 -2.08 -1.38 -12.50
C LYS A 46 -2.63 -0.09 -11.87
N ASN A 47 -2.06 1.08 -12.19
CA ASN A 47 -2.52 2.38 -11.70
C ASN A 47 -3.39 3.14 -12.71
N ASP A 48 -3.68 2.57 -13.88
CA ASP A 48 -4.42 3.25 -14.96
C ASP A 48 -5.83 3.68 -14.51
N HIS A 49 -6.45 2.92 -13.61
CA HIS A 49 -7.74 3.28 -13.02
C HIS A 49 -7.71 4.62 -12.28
N LEU A 50 -6.57 5.01 -11.70
CA LEU A 50 -6.43 6.32 -11.05
C LEU A 50 -6.33 7.46 -12.07
N ARG A 51 -5.65 7.22 -13.19
CA ARG A 51 -5.49 8.21 -14.26
C ARG A 51 -6.79 8.47 -15.01
N ALA A 52 -7.66 7.46 -15.04
CA ALA A 52 -8.99 7.55 -15.64
C ALA A 52 -10.02 8.32 -14.78
N LEU A 53 -9.68 8.67 -13.53
CA LEU A 53 -10.58 9.39 -12.64
C LEU A 53 -10.85 10.82 -13.12
N GLN A 54 -12.09 11.27 -12.94
CA GLN A 54 -12.46 12.65 -13.26
C GLN A 54 -11.63 13.62 -12.41
N GLY A 55 -10.92 14.53 -13.08
CA GLY A 55 -10.05 15.53 -12.44
C GLY A 55 -8.63 15.04 -12.13
N ALA A 56 -8.30 13.78 -12.42
CA ALA A 56 -6.96 13.25 -12.18
C ALA A 56 -5.89 13.97 -13.00
N GLU A 57 -6.15 14.29 -14.27
CA GLU A 57 -5.19 14.99 -15.14
C GLU A 57 -4.73 16.33 -14.56
N GLU A 58 -5.61 17.05 -13.86
CA GLU A 58 -5.33 18.36 -13.30
C GLU A 58 -4.86 18.32 -11.84
N ARG A 59 -5.28 17.30 -11.07
CA ARG A 59 -5.22 17.31 -9.60
C ARG A 59 -4.64 16.05 -8.99
N LEU A 60 -4.30 15.01 -9.75
CA LEU A 60 -3.63 13.82 -9.26
C LEU A 60 -2.18 13.76 -9.75
N GLN A 61 -1.25 13.72 -8.81
CA GLN A 61 0.16 13.42 -9.07
C GLN A 61 0.50 12.04 -8.50
N LEU A 62 0.86 11.09 -9.37
CA LEU A 62 1.40 9.80 -8.93
C LEU A 62 2.91 9.91 -8.70
N LEU A 63 3.33 9.58 -7.49
CA LEU A 63 4.73 9.68 -7.05
C LEU A 63 5.27 8.30 -6.72
N LYS A 64 6.50 8.04 -7.17
CA LYS A 64 7.22 6.83 -6.82
C LYS A 64 7.63 6.91 -5.35
N ALA A 65 7.12 6.01 -4.52
CA ALA A 65 7.58 5.86 -3.15
C ALA A 65 7.48 4.42 -2.66
N ASP A 66 8.41 4.05 -1.78
CA ASP A 66 8.34 2.85 -0.96
C ASP A 66 8.29 3.28 0.50
N LEU A 67 7.41 2.67 1.30
CA LEU A 67 7.26 3.02 2.72
C LEU A 67 8.56 2.81 3.52
N LEU A 68 9.44 1.91 3.07
CA LEU A 68 10.73 1.65 3.71
C LEU A 68 11.84 2.59 3.23
N ASP A 69 11.59 3.38 2.19
CA ASP A 69 12.49 4.42 1.69
C ASP A 69 12.00 5.79 2.17
N TYR A 70 12.61 6.27 3.26
CA TYR A 70 12.25 7.53 3.89
C TYR A 70 12.28 8.72 2.93
N ASP A 71 13.31 8.84 2.09
CA ASP A 71 13.47 10.00 1.21
C ASP A 71 12.36 10.05 0.16
N SER A 72 11.94 8.88 -0.33
CA SER A 72 10.80 8.77 -1.24
C SER A 72 9.47 9.18 -0.58
N VAL A 73 9.28 8.80 0.70
CA VAL A 73 8.10 9.18 1.49
C VAL A 73 8.11 10.68 1.80
N ALA A 74 9.24 11.22 2.25
CA ALA A 74 9.42 12.63 2.55
C ALA A 74 9.17 13.51 1.31
N SER A 75 9.67 13.10 0.13
CA SER A 75 9.41 13.78 -1.14
C SER A 75 7.93 13.80 -1.51
N ALA A 76 7.21 12.71 -1.22
CA ALA A 76 5.77 12.64 -1.48
C ALA A 76 4.95 13.54 -0.54
N VAL A 77 5.33 13.58 0.74
CA VAL A 77 4.65 14.35 1.79
C VAL A 77 4.96 15.85 1.72
N ALA A 78 6.13 16.24 1.20
CA ALA A 78 6.54 17.64 1.11
C ALA A 78 5.47 18.53 0.45
N GLY A 79 5.09 19.61 1.14
CA GLY A 79 4.07 20.57 0.69
C GLY A 79 2.62 20.12 0.87
N CYS A 80 2.37 18.96 1.49
CA CYS A 80 1.01 18.52 1.83
C CYS A 80 0.53 19.17 3.14
N GLU A 81 -0.75 19.54 3.17
CA GLU A 81 -1.45 19.96 4.38
C GLU A 81 -1.94 18.78 5.21
N GLY A 82 -2.26 17.67 4.55
CA GLY A 82 -2.79 16.45 5.16
C GLY A 82 -2.20 15.18 4.54
N VAL A 83 -2.17 14.10 5.31
CA VAL A 83 -1.72 12.79 4.83
C VAL A 83 -2.69 11.68 5.23
N PHE A 84 -3.12 10.90 4.24
CA PHE A 84 -3.89 9.67 4.42
C PHE A 84 -2.94 8.47 4.32
N HIS A 85 -2.57 7.91 5.47
CA HIS A 85 -1.71 6.73 5.54
C HIS A 85 -2.54 5.44 5.39
N VAL A 86 -2.76 5.02 4.15
CA VAL A 86 -3.54 3.82 3.79
C VAL A 86 -2.64 2.62 3.46
N ALA A 87 -1.43 2.85 2.97
CA ALA A 87 -0.51 1.80 2.55
C ALA A 87 -0.07 0.92 3.72
N SER A 88 -0.31 -0.39 3.61
CA SER A 88 0.13 -1.39 4.59
C SER A 88 0.06 -2.78 3.93
N PRO A 89 0.99 -3.71 4.23
CA PRO A 89 0.88 -5.07 3.75
C PRO A 89 -0.38 -5.76 4.26
N VAL A 90 -1.09 -6.47 3.37
CA VAL A 90 -2.19 -7.36 3.75
C VAL A 90 -1.87 -8.73 3.17
N PRO A 91 -1.35 -9.68 4.00
CA PRO A 91 -0.93 -10.98 3.51
C PRO A 91 -2.16 -11.76 3.01
N SER A 92 -2.03 -12.43 1.85
CA SER A 92 -3.09 -13.28 1.30
C SER A 92 -3.02 -14.73 1.78
N GLY A 93 -2.10 -15.04 2.69
CA GLY A 93 -1.83 -16.38 3.22
C GLY A 93 -0.85 -16.31 4.39
N ARG A 94 -0.43 -17.48 4.90
CA ARG A 94 0.55 -17.55 5.99
C ARG A 94 1.90 -17.04 5.50
N SER A 95 2.45 -16.05 6.20
CA SER A 95 3.78 -15.51 5.89
C SER A 95 4.86 -16.48 6.35
N THR A 96 5.87 -16.69 5.50
CA THR A 96 7.08 -17.46 5.84
C THR A 96 8.11 -16.65 6.60
N ASN A 97 8.08 -15.33 6.44
CA ASN A 97 8.92 -14.39 7.17
C ASN A 97 8.09 -13.17 7.60
N PRO A 98 7.26 -13.31 8.66
CA PRO A 98 6.30 -12.28 9.05
C PRO A 98 6.95 -10.96 9.45
N GLU A 99 8.18 -11.01 9.98
CA GLU A 99 8.94 -9.83 10.34
C GLU A 99 9.21 -8.95 9.11
N VAL A 100 9.71 -9.54 8.02
CA VAL A 100 10.08 -8.81 6.80
C VAL A 100 8.86 -8.52 5.91
N GLU A 101 7.89 -9.42 5.85
CA GLU A 101 6.78 -9.34 4.90
C GLU A 101 5.59 -8.53 5.44
N VAL A 102 5.41 -8.47 6.77
CA VAL A 102 4.19 -7.93 7.39
C VAL A 102 4.50 -6.89 8.47
N ILE A 103 5.29 -7.25 9.47
CA ILE A 103 5.52 -6.40 10.66
C ILE A 103 6.36 -5.18 10.32
N ALA A 104 7.58 -5.36 9.83
CA ALA A 104 8.49 -4.25 9.55
C ALA A 104 7.92 -3.25 8.52
N PRO A 105 7.32 -3.66 7.38
CA PRO A 105 6.76 -2.70 6.46
C PRO A 105 5.52 -1.97 7.00
N ALA A 106 4.76 -2.56 7.94
CA ALA A 106 3.70 -1.86 8.64
C ALA A 106 4.28 -0.84 9.64
N VAL A 107 5.14 -1.28 10.56
CA VAL A 107 5.65 -0.44 11.65
C VAL A 107 6.64 0.61 11.16
N THR A 108 7.72 0.19 10.51
CA THR A 108 8.74 1.11 9.96
C THR A 108 8.14 2.02 8.90
N GLY A 109 7.24 1.49 8.07
CA GLY A 109 6.53 2.28 7.07
C GLY A 109 5.68 3.40 7.70
N THR A 110 4.91 3.07 8.74
CA THR A 110 4.15 4.08 9.50
C THR A 110 5.08 5.11 10.14
N LEU A 111 6.15 4.70 10.81
CA LEU A 111 7.09 5.64 11.43
C LEU A 111 7.76 6.57 10.41
N ASN A 112 8.12 6.07 9.23
CA ASN A 112 8.67 6.89 8.14
C ASN A 112 7.67 7.95 7.67
N VAL A 113 6.39 7.58 7.50
CA VAL A 113 5.34 8.53 7.13
C VAL A 113 5.15 9.58 8.22
N LEU A 114 5.05 9.19 9.48
CA LEU A 114 4.85 10.14 10.59
C LEU A 114 6.03 11.09 10.76
N LYS A 115 7.26 10.57 10.61
CA LYS A 115 8.46 11.39 10.61
C LYS A 115 8.46 12.41 9.48
N ALA A 116 8.13 11.99 8.25
CA ALA A 116 8.01 12.90 7.11
C ALA A 116 6.92 13.95 7.34
N CYS A 117 5.77 13.57 7.89
CA CYS A 117 4.67 14.47 8.23
C CYS A 117 5.09 15.52 9.26
N HIS A 118 5.77 15.11 10.32
CA HIS A 118 6.26 16.01 11.35
C HIS A 118 7.29 17.02 10.80
N GLU A 119 8.28 16.55 10.04
CA GLU A 119 9.29 17.41 9.40
C GLU A 119 8.67 18.38 8.38
N ALA A 120 7.67 17.94 7.63
CA ALA A 120 6.94 18.77 6.67
C ALA A 120 5.86 19.65 7.30
N LYS A 121 5.65 19.58 8.62
CA LYS A 121 4.62 20.33 9.36
C LYS A 121 3.19 20.09 8.81
N VAL A 122 2.91 18.85 8.43
CA VAL A 122 1.56 18.39 8.06
C VAL A 122 0.59 18.69 9.20
N LYS A 123 -0.60 19.20 8.89
CA LYS A 123 -1.59 19.59 9.89
C LYS A 123 -2.24 18.39 10.57
N ARG A 124 -2.51 17.32 9.81
CA ARG A 124 -3.13 16.10 10.32
C ARG A 124 -2.75 14.87 9.47
N VAL A 125 -2.55 13.75 10.15
CA VAL A 125 -2.44 12.43 9.55
C VAL A 125 -3.69 11.60 9.87
N VAL A 126 -4.34 11.06 8.86
CA VAL A 126 -5.40 10.05 9.02
C VAL A 126 -4.85 8.69 8.60
N MET A 127 -4.68 7.78 9.56
CA MET A 127 -4.09 6.46 9.35
C MET A 127 -5.17 5.37 9.29
N VAL A 128 -5.02 4.42 8.37
CA VAL A 128 -5.87 3.24 8.29
C VAL A 128 -5.25 2.09 9.10
N SER A 129 -5.80 1.88 10.29
CA SER A 129 -5.57 0.68 11.11
C SER A 129 -6.53 -0.44 10.67
N SER A 130 -7.08 -1.21 11.61
CA SER A 130 -8.06 -2.28 11.36
C SER A 130 -8.72 -2.70 12.67
N ILE A 131 -9.92 -3.30 12.60
CA ILE A 131 -10.47 -4.06 13.75
C ILE A 131 -9.50 -5.12 14.28
N ALA A 132 -8.54 -5.58 13.47
CA ALA A 132 -7.48 -6.49 13.90
C ALA A 132 -6.57 -5.93 15.01
N ALA A 133 -6.59 -4.62 15.25
CA ALA A 133 -5.95 -3.96 16.37
C ALA A 133 -6.91 -3.71 17.56
N VAL A 134 -8.15 -4.19 17.47
CA VAL A 134 -9.25 -3.93 18.41
C VAL A 134 -9.71 -5.21 19.12
N PHE A 135 -10.04 -6.27 18.38
CA PHE A 135 -10.86 -7.35 18.93
C PHE A 135 -10.10 -8.54 19.53
N SER A 136 -8.82 -8.74 19.20
CA SER A 136 -8.06 -9.92 19.63
C SER A 136 -7.64 -9.79 21.10
N ASN A 137 -8.61 -9.86 22.01
CA ASN A 137 -8.42 -9.66 23.44
C ASN A 137 -9.26 -10.69 24.23
N PRO A 138 -8.61 -11.68 24.87
CA PRO A 138 -9.32 -12.77 25.55
C PRO A 138 -9.97 -12.30 26.85
N ASN A 139 -9.55 -11.15 27.38
CA ASN A 139 -10.06 -10.57 28.61
C ASN A 139 -11.24 -9.61 28.36
N TRP A 140 -11.64 -9.41 27.10
CA TRP A 140 -12.79 -8.55 26.79
C TRP A 140 -14.11 -9.24 27.20
N PRO A 141 -15.03 -8.54 27.88
CA PRO A 141 -16.31 -9.13 28.28
C PRO A 141 -17.11 -9.61 27.07
N LYS A 142 -17.54 -10.88 27.08
CA LYS A 142 -18.20 -11.54 25.94
C LYS A 142 -19.47 -10.85 25.44
N ASP A 143 -20.20 -10.20 26.35
CA ASP A 143 -21.49 -9.55 26.05
C ASP A 143 -21.36 -8.04 25.78
N LYS A 144 -20.13 -7.51 25.63
CA LYS A 144 -19.90 -6.10 25.36
C LYS A 144 -19.36 -5.88 23.96
N ALA A 145 -19.96 -4.89 23.27
CA ALA A 145 -19.39 -4.38 22.04
C ALA A 145 -17.97 -3.86 22.27
N PHE A 146 -17.07 -4.21 21.35
CA PHE A 146 -15.74 -3.60 21.28
C PHE A 146 -15.90 -2.13 20.91
N THR A 147 -15.12 -1.27 21.56
CA THR A 147 -15.12 0.19 21.33
C THR A 147 -13.73 0.65 20.93
N GLU A 148 -13.57 1.93 20.65
CA GLU A 148 -12.28 2.56 20.36
C GLU A 148 -11.23 2.39 21.48
N ASP A 149 -11.66 2.11 22.71
CA ASP A 149 -10.79 1.86 23.86
C ASP A 149 -10.24 0.43 23.90
N SER A 150 -10.82 -0.48 23.12
CA SER A 150 -10.38 -1.88 23.06
C SER A 150 -9.13 -2.04 22.21
N TRP A 151 -8.13 -2.75 22.74
CA TRP A 151 -6.93 -3.11 22.00
C TRP A 151 -6.76 -4.61 21.91
N SER A 152 -6.24 -5.06 20.77
CA SER A 152 -5.75 -6.42 20.61
C SER A 152 -4.51 -6.66 21.45
N ASP A 153 -4.39 -7.85 21.99
CA ASP A 153 -3.28 -8.30 22.82
C ASP A 153 -2.12 -8.79 21.92
N GLU A 154 -0.98 -8.10 22.02
CA GLU A 154 0.18 -8.35 21.17
C GLU A 154 0.80 -9.73 21.42
N GLU A 155 0.82 -10.19 22.67
CA GLU A 155 1.39 -11.48 23.05
C GLU A 155 0.53 -12.63 22.52
N LEU A 156 -0.80 -12.50 22.63
CA LEU A 156 -1.74 -13.44 22.06
C LEU A 156 -1.64 -13.49 20.54
N CYS A 157 -1.59 -12.33 19.87
CA CYS A 157 -1.42 -12.28 18.42
C CYS A 157 -0.12 -12.96 17.99
N ARG A 158 0.96 -12.78 18.75
CA ARG A 158 2.25 -13.45 18.50
C ARG A 158 2.17 -14.96 18.73
N LYS A 159 1.54 -15.40 19.82
CA LYS A 159 1.35 -16.82 20.18
C LYS A 159 0.53 -17.56 19.12
N ASN A 160 -0.55 -16.94 18.65
CA ASN A 160 -1.42 -17.50 17.62
C ASN A 160 -0.86 -17.37 16.20
N GLN A 161 0.25 -16.65 16.04
CA GLN A 161 0.84 -16.31 14.73
C GLN A 161 -0.10 -15.49 13.83
N ASP A 162 -0.94 -14.66 14.45
CA ASP A 162 -1.83 -13.70 13.81
C ASP A 162 -1.03 -12.45 13.39
N TRP A 163 -0.06 -12.64 12.50
CA TRP A 163 0.95 -11.62 12.16
C TRP A 163 0.35 -10.33 11.61
N TYR A 164 -0.76 -10.42 10.88
CA TYR A 164 -1.50 -9.23 10.43
C TYR A 164 -2.05 -8.44 11.63
N TYR A 165 -2.62 -9.12 12.62
CA TYR A 165 -3.23 -8.48 13.81
C TYR A 165 -2.14 -7.81 14.64
N LEU A 166 -1.05 -8.55 14.87
CA LEU A 166 0.13 -8.00 15.53
C LEU A 166 0.66 -6.77 14.80
N SER A 167 0.86 -6.84 13.48
CA SER A 167 1.41 -5.72 12.71
C SER A 167 0.54 -4.47 12.76
N LYS A 168 -0.79 -4.62 12.69
CA LYS A 168 -1.73 -3.50 12.78
C LYS A 168 -1.77 -2.90 14.18
N THR A 169 -1.75 -3.76 15.21
CA THR A 169 -1.72 -3.32 16.61
C THR A 169 -0.46 -2.52 16.92
N VAL A 170 0.72 -3.07 16.59
CA VAL A 170 1.99 -2.43 16.88
C VAL A 170 2.14 -1.14 16.07
N ALA A 171 1.83 -1.15 14.77
CA ALA A 171 1.93 0.07 13.96
C ALA A 171 1.02 1.19 14.47
N GLU A 172 -0.20 0.87 14.90
CA GLU A 172 -1.12 1.87 15.46
C GLU A 172 -0.64 2.41 16.81
N ARG A 173 -0.10 1.55 17.68
CA ARG A 173 0.47 1.98 18.97
C ARG A 173 1.69 2.86 18.81
N GLU A 174 2.61 2.47 17.95
CA GLU A 174 3.80 3.26 17.60
C GLU A 174 3.39 4.61 16.99
N ALA A 175 2.30 4.65 16.21
CA ALA A 175 1.79 5.89 15.66
C ALA A 175 1.31 6.87 16.75
N PHE A 176 0.53 6.39 17.73
CA PHE A 176 0.11 7.21 18.86
C PHE A 176 1.27 7.59 19.78
N ALA A 177 2.24 6.71 20.01
CA ALA A 177 3.43 7.01 20.80
C ALA A 177 4.27 8.11 20.12
N TYR A 178 4.44 8.03 18.80
CA TYR A 178 5.12 9.05 18.03
C TYR A 178 4.39 10.40 18.07
N ALA A 179 3.07 10.40 17.90
CA ALA A 179 2.24 11.59 17.99
C ALA A 179 2.32 12.25 19.38
N ALA A 180 2.22 11.46 20.45
CA ALA A 180 2.35 11.96 21.82
C ALA A 180 3.72 12.63 22.07
N LYS A 181 4.79 12.09 21.48
CA LYS A 181 6.14 12.65 21.59
C LYS A 181 6.34 13.93 20.80
N THR A 182 5.70 14.06 19.63
CA THR A 182 5.99 15.12 18.65
C THR A 182 4.92 16.20 18.56
N GLY A 183 3.74 15.98 19.15
CA GLY A 183 2.57 16.84 19.00
C GLY A 183 1.91 16.73 17.61
N LEU A 184 2.29 15.75 16.78
CA LEU A 184 1.65 15.53 15.49
C LEU A 184 0.20 15.08 15.68
N ASP A 185 -0.74 15.76 15.03
CA ASP A 185 -2.15 15.38 15.08
C ASP A 185 -2.40 14.14 14.22
N ILE A 186 -2.85 13.05 14.87
CA ILE A 186 -3.15 11.78 14.25
C ILE A 186 -4.54 11.28 14.65
N VAL A 187 -5.28 10.81 13.64
CA VAL A 187 -6.54 10.09 13.81
C VAL A 187 -6.43 8.74 13.12
N THR A 188 -6.93 7.67 13.75
CA THR A 188 -6.92 6.34 13.14
C THR A 188 -8.33 5.87 12.84
N ILE A 189 -8.52 5.31 11.64
CA ILE A 189 -9.74 4.60 11.26
C ILE A 189 -9.45 3.10 11.31
N CYS A 190 -10.29 2.35 12.04
CA CYS A 190 -10.20 0.91 12.23
C CYS A 190 -11.34 0.20 11.46
N PRO A 191 -11.19 -0.01 10.14
CA PRO A 191 -12.22 -0.67 9.36
C PRO A 191 -12.34 -2.16 9.68
N SER A 192 -13.57 -2.68 9.55
CA SER A 192 -13.86 -4.12 9.55
C SER A 192 -13.53 -4.77 8.19
N LEU A 193 -14.13 -5.90 7.82
CA LEU A 193 -13.88 -6.52 6.52
C LEU A 193 -14.40 -5.61 5.39
N VAL A 194 -13.50 -4.93 4.70
CA VAL A 194 -13.88 -3.99 3.63
C VAL A 194 -14.21 -4.75 2.35
N ILE A 195 -15.42 -4.55 1.82
CA ILE A 195 -15.83 -5.05 0.50
C ILE A 195 -16.45 -3.89 -0.30
N GLY A 196 -16.78 -4.13 -1.57
CA GLY A 196 -17.33 -3.10 -2.46
C GLY A 196 -16.76 -3.19 -3.87
N PRO A 197 -17.13 -2.25 -4.75
CA PRO A 197 -16.66 -2.23 -6.14
C PRO A 197 -15.14 -2.07 -6.22
N LEU A 198 -14.49 -2.88 -7.06
CA LEU A 198 -13.04 -2.88 -7.24
C LEU A 198 -12.64 -1.93 -8.37
N MET A 199 -11.87 -0.88 -8.06
CA MET A 199 -11.35 0.01 -9.10
C MET A 199 -10.10 -0.54 -9.79
N GLN A 200 -9.23 -1.14 -8.99
CA GLN A 200 -7.98 -1.72 -9.46
C GLN A 200 -8.22 -3.08 -10.14
N SER A 201 -7.34 -3.44 -11.07
CA SER A 201 -7.43 -4.69 -11.85
C SER A 201 -7.16 -5.96 -11.03
N THR A 202 -6.57 -5.83 -9.83
CA THR A 202 -6.19 -6.97 -8.98
C THR A 202 -7.13 -7.15 -7.78
N VAL A 203 -7.49 -8.41 -7.53
CA VAL A 203 -8.31 -8.78 -6.37
C VAL A 203 -7.48 -8.68 -5.07
N ASN A 204 -7.93 -7.85 -4.13
CA ASN A 204 -7.35 -7.71 -2.80
C ASN A 204 -7.85 -8.79 -1.83
N ALA A 205 -7.19 -8.95 -0.68
CA ALA A 205 -7.44 -10.05 0.26
C ALA A 205 -8.88 -10.13 0.77
N SER A 206 -9.53 -9.01 1.10
CA SER A 206 -10.90 -9.02 1.61
C SER A 206 -11.92 -9.41 0.55
N SER A 207 -11.76 -8.92 -0.69
CA SER A 207 -12.63 -9.28 -1.81
C SER A 207 -12.50 -10.75 -2.21
N LYS A 208 -11.37 -11.41 -1.91
CA LYS A 208 -11.25 -12.87 -2.05
C LYS A 208 -12.25 -13.63 -1.19
N VAL A 209 -12.63 -13.10 -0.02
CA VAL A 209 -13.66 -13.73 0.83
C VAL A 209 -14.98 -13.83 0.07
N LEU A 210 -15.40 -12.75 -0.59
CA LEU A 210 -16.63 -12.72 -1.39
C LEU A 210 -16.52 -13.63 -2.62
N ILE A 211 -15.38 -13.62 -3.31
CA ILE A 211 -15.12 -14.49 -4.47
C ILE A 211 -15.17 -15.98 -4.07
N ASN A 212 -14.65 -16.34 -2.89
CA ASN A 212 -14.70 -17.72 -2.41
C ASN A 212 -16.15 -18.19 -2.20
N TYR A 213 -17.06 -17.30 -1.78
CA TYR A 213 -18.49 -17.63 -1.71
C TYR A 213 -19.11 -17.82 -3.09
N PHE A 214 -18.75 -16.99 -4.09
CA PHE A 214 -19.25 -17.11 -5.47
C PHE A 214 -18.76 -18.36 -6.21
N LYS A 215 -17.61 -18.91 -5.80
CA LYS A 215 -17.07 -20.12 -6.41
C LYS A 215 -17.65 -21.39 -5.80
N GLY A 216 -18.09 -21.33 -4.55
CA GLY A 216 -18.53 -22.51 -3.82
C GLY A 216 -17.40 -23.53 -3.61
N ASP A 217 -16.13 -23.10 -3.62
CA ASP A 217 -14.95 -23.97 -3.48
C ASP A 217 -14.96 -24.78 -2.15
N ARG A 218 -15.81 -24.38 -1.20
CA ARG A 218 -16.09 -25.13 0.04
C ARG A 218 -17.60 -25.31 0.18
N ASP A 219 -18.03 -26.57 0.25
CA ASP A 219 -19.44 -26.91 0.50
C ASP A 219 -19.90 -26.47 1.88
N THR A 220 -18.98 -26.45 2.85
CA THR A 220 -19.24 -26.10 4.26
C THR A 220 -18.46 -24.85 4.66
N VAL A 221 -19.16 -23.89 5.26
CA VAL A 221 -18.59 -22.66 5.83
C VAL A 221 -19.10 -22.42 7.25
N GLU A 222 -18.30 -21.76 8.08
CA GLU A 222 -18.74 -21.37 9.42
C GLU A 222 -19.77 -20.23 9.33
N ASN A 223 -20.86 -20.37 10.06
CA ASN A 223 -21.94 -19.39 10.13
C ASN A 223 -21.68 -18.28 11.16
N ARG A 224 -20.44 -17.80 11.20
CA ARG A 224 -20.03 -16.75 12.12
C ARG A 224 -20.68 -15.41 11.76
N LEU A 225 -20.77 -14.54 12.75
CA LEU A 225 -21.17 -13.15 12.54
C LEU A 225 -20.02 -12.38 11.86
N ARG A 226 -20.27 -11.79 10.70
CA ARG A 226 -19.28 -11.03 9.92
C ARG A 226 -19.55 -9.54 10.04
N ASN A 227 -18.50 -8.80 10.41
CA ASN A 227 -18.49 -7.35 10.41
C ASN A 227 -17.87 -6.89 9.09
N VAL A 228 -18.66 -6.19 8.30
CA VAL A 228 -18.35 -5.79 6.93
C VAL A 228 -18.51 -4.28 6.84
N VAL A 229 -17.83 -3.64 5.89
CA VAL A 229 -18.04 -2.22 5.57
C VAL A 229 -17.78 -1.97 4.10
N ASP A 230 -18.54 -1.06 3.49
CA ASP A 230 -18.33 -0.66 2.11
C ASP A 230 -17.06 0.20 1.98
N VAL A 231 -16.25 -0.07 0.96
CA VAL A 231 -15.01 0.67 0.66
C VAL A 231 -15.24 2.18 0.49
N ARG A 232 -16.40 2.57 -0.05
CA ARG A 232 -16.82 3.98 -0.21
C ARG A 232 -17.19 4.62 1.12
N ASP A 233 -17.73 3.84 2.06
CA ASP A 233 -18.00 4.31 3.42
C ASP A 233 -16.70 4.49 4.21
N VAL A 234 -15.70 3.61 4.00
CA VAL A 234 -14.36 3.81 4.56
C VAL A 234 -13.72 5.08 3.96
N ALA A 235 -13.81 5.29 2.65
CA ALA A 235 -13.31 6.52 2.01
C ALA A 235 -13.94 7.79 2.60
N ASN A 236 -15.25 7.77 2.85
CA ASN A 236 -15.96 8.87 3.53
C ASN A 236 -15.51 9.04 4.98
N ALA A 237 -15.31 7.96 5.74
CA ALA A 237 -14.83 8.01 7.12
C ALA A 237 -13.46 8.69 7.21
N LEU A 238 -12.54 8.37 6.27
CA LEU A 238 -11.24 9.02 6.19
C LEU A 238 -11.35 10.52 5.97
N LEU A 239 -12.19 10.94 5.02
CA LEU A 239 -12.40 12.35 4.73
C LEU A 239 -13.04 13.09 5.91
N LEU A 240 -14.06 12.50 6.55
CA LEU A 240 -14.72 13.09 7.72
C LEU A 240 -13.75 13.27 8.88
N ALA A 241 -12.91 12.28 9.17
CA ALA A 241 -11.89 12.38 10.21
C ALA A 241 -10.82 13.46 9.90
N TYR A 242 -10.56 13.72 8.63
CA TYR A 242 -9.67 14.80 8.22
C TYR A 242 -10.32 16.18 8.35
N GLU A 243 -11.56 16.35 7.86
CA GLU A 243 -12.24 17.66 7.76
C GLU A 243 -12.87 18.14 9.09
N ASN A 244 -13.13 17.24 10.05
CA ASN A 244 -13.83 17.55 11.31
C ASN A 244 -12.88 17.51 12.53
N PRO A 245 -13.25 18.09 13.69
CA PRO A 245 -12.46 17.96 14.92
C PRO A 245 -12.54 16.53 15.50
N ALA A 246 -11.85 15.59 14.86
CA ALA A 246 -11.73 14.20 15.27
C ALA A 246 -10.46 13.98 16.10
N SER A 247 -10.48 13.01 17.02
CA SER A 247 -9.31 12.63 17.82
C SER A 247 -9.31 11.15 18.21
N GLY A 248 -8.11 10.58 18.30
CA GLY A 248 -7.90 9.18 18.67
C GLY A 248 -8.35 8.22 17.58
N ARG A 249 -8.98 7.12 17.99
CA ARG A 249 -9.38 6.00 17.13
C ARG A 249 -10.86 6.12 16.73
N TYR A 250 -11.25 5.51 15.62
CA TYR A 250 -12.64 5.38 15.18
C TYR A 250 -12.86 4.02 14.54
N ILE A 251 -13.80 3.23 15.06
CA ILE A 251 -14.19 1.97 14.42
C ILE A 251 -15.09 2.28 13.22
N CYS A 252 -14.78 1.68 12.07
CA CYS A 252 -15.54 1.83 10.84
C CYS A 252 -16.11 0.48 10.40
N SER A 253 -17.35 0.21 10.78
CA SER A 253 -18.07 -1.03 10.46
C SER A 253 -19.55 -0.73 10.23
N SER A 254 -20.23 -1.60 9.47
CA SER A 254 -21.70 -1.60 9.41
C SER A 254 -22.29 -2.58 10.42
N ALA A 255 -23.63 -2.66 10.44
CA ALA A 255 -24.35 -3.73 11.11
C ALA A 255 -23.77 -5.11 10.69
N PRO A 256 -23.52 -6.00 11.64
CA PRO A 256 -22.98 -7.31 11.34
C PRO A 256 -24.02 -8.22 10.69
N ILE A 257 -23.56 -9.17 9.87
CA ILE A 257 -24.41 -10.10 9.13
C ILE A 257 -23.93 -11.55 9.31
N ARG A 258 -24.86 -12.50 9.45
CA ARG A 258 -24.52 -13.94 9.44
C ARG A 258 -24.04 -14.34 8.05
N VAL A 259 -23.07 -15.24 7.97
CA VAL A 259 -22.56 -15.74 6.68
C VAL A 259 -23.68 -16.39 5.85
N SER A 260 -24.63 -17.10 6.48
CA SER A 260 -25.81 -17.65 5.81
C SER A 260 -26.65 -16.57 5.14
N ASP A 261 -26.94 -15.48 5.85
CA ASP A 261 -27.80 -14.40 5.36
C ASP A 261 -27.14 -13.64 4.23
N MET A 262 -25.83 -13.36 4.36
CA MET A 262 -25.03 -12.77 3.29
C MET A 262 -25.05 -13.66 2.03
N ILE A 263 -24.89 -14.98 2.17
CA ILE A 263 -24.96 -15.91 1.03
C ILE A 263 -26.38 -15.96 0.43
N ASN A 264 -27.44 -15.85 1.23
CA ASN A 264 -28.82 -15.80 0.74
C ASN A 264 -29.08 -14.52 -0.08
N ILE A 265 -28.55 -13.37 0.36
CA ILE A 265 -28.59 -12.12 -0.42
C ILE A 265 -27.84 -12.31 -1.75
N LEU A 266 -26.64 -12.91 -1.72
CA LEU A 266 -25.86 -13.18 -2.93
C LEU A 266 -26.58 -14.13 -3.90
N LYS A 267 -27.20 -15.20 -3.41
CA LYS A 267 -28.04 -16.10 -4.21
C LYS A 267 -29.19 -15.35 -4.89
N THR A 268 -29.82 -14.41 -4.19
CA THR A 268 -30.92 -13.59 -4.73
C THR A 268 -30.41 -12.63 -5.80
N LEU A 269 -29.30 -11.94 -5.55
CA LEU A 269 -28.71 -10.97 -6.48
C LEU A 269 -28.08 -11.64 -7.71
N TYR A 270 -27.47 -12.81 -7.51
CA TYR A 270 -26.68 -13.52 -8.53
C TYR A 270 -26.92 -15.03 -8.47
N PRO A 271 -28.09 -15.50 -8.97
CA PRO A 271 -28.50 -16.90 -8.84
C PRO A 271 -27.68 -17.89 -9.68
N THR A 272 -26.88 -17.41 -10.64
CA THR A 272 -26.12 -18.26 -11.58
C THR A 272 -24.81 -18.80 -11.01
N TYR A 273 -24.37 -18.35 -9.84
CA TYR A 273 -23.13 -18.80 -9.20
C TYR A 273 -23.35 -20.02 -8.30
N THR A 274 -22.25 -20.70 -7.97
CA THR A 274 -22.26 -21.80 -7.01
C THR A 274 -21.90 -21.26 -5.64
N TYR A 275 -22.69 -21.59 -4.62
CA TYR A 275 -22.50 -21.13 -3.26
C TYR A 275 -22.34 -22.30 -2.29
N PRO A 276 -21.70 -22.08 -1.12
CA PRO A 276 -21.73 -23.04 -0.02
C PRO A 276 -23.16 -23.44 0.35
N LYS A 277 -23.32 -24.72 0.71
CA LYS A 277 -24.62 -25.34 1.01
C LYS A 277 -24.81 -25.60 2.49
N ASN A 278 -23.73 -25.85 3.21
CA ASN A 278 -23.74 -26.23 4.61
C ASN A 278 -23.13 -25.13 5.48
N PHE A 279 -23.76 -24.90 6.62
CA PHE A 279 -23.38 -23.86 7.58
C PHE A 279 -23.16 -24.50 8.95
N VAL A 280 -22.00 -24.24 9.56
CA VAL A 280 -21.68 -24.72 10.91
C VAL A 280 -21.67 -23.53 11.86
N ASP A 281 -22.57 -23.51 12.84
CA ASP A 281 -22.61 -22.43 13.82
C ASP A 281 -21.37 -22.44 14.72
N VAL A 282 -20.88 -21.25 15.04
CA VAL A 282 -19.76 -21.02 15.95
C VAL A 282 -20.13 -19.93 16.96
N GLU A 283 -19.57 -20.01 18.17
CA GLU A 283 -19.92 -19.12 19.29
C GLU A 283 -19.36 -17.70 19.16
N GLU A 284 -18.41 -17.47 18.24
CA GLU A 284 -17.75 -16.17 18.07
C GLU A 284 -18.66 -15.12 17.41
N ASN A 285 -19.37 -14.34 18.24
CA ASN A 285 -20.14 -13.17 17.82
C ASN A 285 -19.46 -11.88 18.28
N THR A 286 -18.51 -11.39 17.50
CA THR A 286 -17.90 -10.09 17.75
C THR A 286 -18.81 -8.96 17.26
N ILE A 287 -19.15 -8.03 18.15
CA ILE A 287 -19.91 -6.82 17.84
C ILE A 287 -19.05 -5.58 18.16
N TYR A 288 -19.22 -4.51 17.38
CA TYR A 288 -18.48 -3.27 17.53
C TYR A 288 -19.42 -2.09 17.70
N SER A 289 -19.05 -1.14 18.56
CA SER A 289 -19.64 0.19 18.55
C SER A 289 -18.93 1.05 17.51
N PHE A 290 -19.71 1.73 16.68
CA PHE A 290 -19.23 2.71 15.71
C PHE A 290 -19.95 4.06 15.89
N GLU A 291 -20.58 4.26 17.06
CA GLU A 291 -21.30 5.49 17.39
C GLU A 291 -20.40 6.72 17.35
N LYS A 292 -19.13 6.58 17.74
CA LYS A 292 -18.16 7.67 17.72
C LYS A 292 -17.97 8.22 16.30
N LEU A 293 -17.92 7.33 15.30
CA LEU A 293 -17.81 7.71 13.90
C LEU A 293 -19.14 8.30 13.38
N GLN A 294 -20.28 7.73 13.78
CA GLN A 294 -21.60 8.30 13.42
C GLN A 294 -21.81 9.71 13.98
N LYS A 295 -21.30 10.00 15.17
CA LYS A 295 -21.31 11.36 15.77
C LYS A 295 -20.51 12.39 14.96
N LEU A 296 -19.59 11.95 14.07
CA LEU A 296 -18.93 12.82 13.08
C LEU A 296 -19.77 13.05 11.80
N GLY A 297 -21.01 12.56 11.75
CA GLY A 297 -21.87 12.62 10.57
C GLY A 297 -21.65 11.46 9.58
N TRP A 298 -20.95 10.40 9.99
CA TRP A 298 -20.76 9.22 9.15
C TRP A 298 -22.02 8.35 9.12
N SER A 299 -22.33 7.84 7.94
CA SER A 299 -23.38 6.84 7.71
C SER A 299 -22.81 5.74 6.84
N PHE A 300 -23.44 4.56 6.86
CA PHE A 300 -23.03 3.41 6.07
C PHE A 300 -24.18 2.93 5.19
N ARG A 301 -23.83 2.36 4.04
CA ARG A 301 -24.78 1.81 3.08
C ARG A 301 -25.37 0.48 3.58
N PRO A 302 -26.59 0.14 3.13
CA PRO A 302 -27.13 -1.20 3.31
C PRO A 302 -26.21 -2.26 2.67
N ILE A 303 -26.09 -3.41 3.32
CA ILE A 303 -25.21 -4.49 2.86
C ILE A 303 -25.62 -5.02 1.47
N GLU A 304 -26.91 -4.98 1.13
CA GLU A 304 -27.43 -5.39 -0.17
C GLU A 304 -26.90 -4.51 -1.30
N GLU A 305 -26.76 -3.20 -1.07
CA GLU A 305 -26.16 -2.26 -2.04
C GLU A 305 -24.68 -2.56 -2.22
N THR A 306 -23.96 -2.71 -1.11
CA THR A 306 -22.54 -3.08 -1.12
C THR A 306 -22.28 -4.39 -1.89
N LEU A 307 -23.07 -5.43 -1.63
CA LEU A 307 -22.94 -6.72 -2.31
C LEU A 307 -23.32 -6.64 -3.79
N ARG A 308 -24.35 -5.85 -4.14
CA ARG A 308 -24.77 -5.60 -5.53
C ARG A 308 -23.67 -4.90 -6.35
N ASP A 309 -23.00 -3.94 -5.75
CA ASP A 309 -21.99 -3.13 -6.44
C ASP A 309 -20.63 -3.84 -6.46
N SER A 310 -20.37 -4.77 -5.55
CA SER A 310 -19.13 -5.55 -5.48
C SER A 310 -18.85 -6.41 -6.72
N ARG A 311 -19.86 -6.70 -7.55
CA ARG A 311 -19.66 -7.39 -8.85
C ARG A 311 -19.20 -6.45 -9.96
N GLU A 312 -19.55 -5.16 -9.89
CA GLU A 312 -19.30 -4.23 -10.99
C GLU A 312 -17.80 -3.92 -11.10
N GLN A 313 -17.15 -4.53 -12.10
CA GLN A 313 -15.83 -4.08 -12.52
C GLN A 313 -15.97 -2.78 -13.34
N PRO A 314 -15.20 -1.70 -13.03
CA PRO A 314 -15.34 -0.38 -13.63
C PRO A 314 -14.99 -0.31 -15.11
N HIS A 315 -14.57 -1.39 -15.76
CA HIS A 315 -14.43 -1.42 -17.21
C HIS A 315 -15.73 -1.04 -17.95
N ARG A 316 -16.90 -1.09 -17.29
CA ARG A 316 -18.15 -0.55 -17.84
C ARG A 316 -18.45 0.91 -17.53
N LEU A 317 -17.88 1.50 -16.47
CA LEU A 317 -18.19 2.88 -16.08
C LEU A 317 -17.30 3.93 -16.78
N TYR A 318 -16.07 3.55 -17.15
CA TYR A 318 -15.12 4.48 -17.81
C TYR A 318 -14.93 4.24 -19.31
N GLY A 319 -15.73 3.33 -19.91
CA GLY A 319 -15.70 3.02 -21.34
C GLY A 319 -16.80 3.75 -22.12
N ARG A 320 -16.41 4.76 -22.91
CA ARG A 320 -17.16 5.39 -24.03
C ARG A 320 -18.68 5.56 -23.84
N ARG A 321 -19.12 6.82 -23.68
CA ARG A 321 -20.43 7.25 -24.21
C ARG A 321 -20.47 6.95 -25.71
N GLY A 322 -21.04 5.82 -26.06
CA GLY A 322 -21.17 5.32 -27.42
C GLY A 322 -22.38 4.40 -27.52
N GLY A 323 -23.56 5.00 -27.60
CA GLY A 323 -24.78 4.46 -28.19
C GLY A 323 -25.19 3.03 -27.83
N ARG A 324 -26.00 2.87 -26.79
CA ARG A 324 -27.22 2.04 -26.80
C ARG A 324 -28.04 2.31 -25.53
N THR A 325 -29.17 2.97 -25.70
CA THR A 325 -30.17 3.21 -24.65
C THR A 325 -31.02 1.94 -24.47
N CYS A 326 -31.12 1.42 -23.25
CA CYS A 326 -32.29 0.67 -22.81
C CYS A 326 -33.27 1.64 -22.10
N PRO A 327 -34.59 1.45 -22.25
CA PRO A 327 -35.58 2.48 -21.96
C PRO A 327 -35.95 2.52 -20.47
N GLY A 328 -35.97 3.72 -19.89
CA GLY A 328 -36.61 3.94 -18.59
C GLY A 328 -35.89 4.92 -17.68
N SER A 329 -35.79 6.19 -18.08
CA SER A 329 -35.69 7.29 -17.11
C SER A 329 -35.92 8.63 -17.82
N LEU A 330 -36.87 9.41 -17.28
CA LEU A 330 -37.34 10.69 -17.79
C LEU A 330 -36.20 11.67 -18.07
N ARG A 331 -36.27 12.34 -19.23
CA ARG A 331 -35.38 13.44 -19.60
C ARG A 331 -35.92 14.76 -19.03
N TYR A 332 -35.07 15.50 -18.34
CA TYR A 332 -35.19 16.96 -18.24
C TYR A 332 -33.98 17.55 -18.99
N VAL A 333 -34.25 18.30 -20.06
CA VAL A 333 -33.23 18.95 -20.90
C VAL A 333 -33.45 20.45 -20.80
N SER A 334 -32.42 21.20 -20.43
CA SER A 334 -32.30 22.62 -20.79
C SER A 334 -30.99 22.83 -21.55
N ARG A 335 -31.12 23.56 -22.65
CA ARG A 335 -30.15 23.79 -23.72
C ARG A 335 -29.16 24.91 -23.35
N ALA A 336 -27.94 24.82 -23.87
CA ALA A 336 -27.20 25.99 -24.37
C ALA A 336 -26.34 25.59 -25.59
N ARG A 337 -26.48 26.35 -26.68
CA ARG A 337 -25.73 26.25 -27.94
C ARG A 337 -24.67 27.35 -27.99
N ALA A 338 -23.58 27.05 -28.70
CA ALA A 338 -22.80 27.88 -29.65
C ALA A 338 -21.29 27.60 -29.48
N ALA A 339 -20.38 27.69 -30.45
CA ALA A 339 -20.32 27.62 -31.92
C ALA A 339 -18.82 27.87 -32.27
N GLY A 340 -18.28 27.26 -33.33
CA GLY A 340 -17.20 27.89 -34.15
C GLY A 340 -15.71 27.63 -33.85
N GLN A 341 -15.15 26.66 -34.60
CA GLN A 341 -13.80 26.44 -35.19
C GLN A 341 -12.76 27.61 -35.37
N PRO A 342 -11.49 27.39 -35.83
CA PRO A 342 -10.51 26.28 -35.64
C PRO A 342 -9.01 26.80 -35.57
N PRO A 343 -7.91 26.14 -36.05
CA PRO A 343 -6.61 26.10 -35.32
C PRO A 343 -5.43 26.82 -36.04
N LEU A 344 -4.33 27.07 -35.34
CA LEU A 344 -3.06 27.53 -35.95
C LEU A 344 -1.84 26.75 -35.43
N ALA A 345 -0.83 26.72 -36.30
CA ALA A 345 0.15 25.65 -36.50
C ALA A 345 1.54 25.88 -35.86
N TYR A 346 2.29 24.78 -35.82
CA TYR A 346 3.75 24.60 -35.86
C TYR A 346 4.64 25.85 -35.97
N ILE A 347 5.69 25.93 -35.12
CA ILE A 347 7.03 26.38 -35.50
C ILE A 347 8.11 25.55 -34.78
N ASN A 348 9.10 25.14 -35.56
CA ASN A 348 10.29 24.34 -35.26
C ASN A 348 11.48 25.29 -34.98
N GLY A 349 12.43 24.96 -34.10
CA GLY A 349 13.64 25.80 -33.92
C GLY A 349 14.70 25.16 -33.02
N GLY A 350 15.82 24.76 -33.62
CA GLY A 350 16.86 23.95 -32.98
C GLY A 350 18.10 24.69 -32.43
N PHE A 351 18.95 23.86 -31.81
CA PHE A 351 20.42 23.88 -31.75
C PHE A 351 21.18 25.15 -31.29
N ARG A 352 21.93 25.03 -30.17
CA ARG A 352 23.42 25.03 -30.16
C ARG A 352 23.99 24.74 -28.77
N ARG A 353 24.91 23.76 -28.71
CA ARG A 353 25.86 23.52 -27.61
C ARG A 353 27.16 24.28 -27.90
N SER A 354 27.72 24.96 -26.91
CA SER A 354 29.12 25.43 -26.93
C SER A 354 29.99 24.55 -26.01
N ARG A 355 31.13 24.10 -26.55
CA ARG A 355 32.30 23.59 -25.84
C ARG A 355 33.33 24.72 -25.81
N GLY A 356 34.07 24.87 -24.71
CA GLY A 356 35.28 25.67 -24.63
C GLY A 356 36.32 24.98 -23.73
N ARG A 357 37.50 24.71 -24.30
CA ARG A 357 38.75 24.23 -23.67
C ARG A 357 39.72 25.41 -23.51
N GLY A 358 40.68 25.29 -22.59
CA GLY A 358 41.98 25.99 -22.55
C GLY A 358 42.69 25.65 -21.23
N GLU A 359 43.67 24.73 -21.20
CA GLU A 359 45.14 24.92 -21.34
C GLU A 359 45.79 25.66 -20.14
N LYS A 360 46.58 25.00 -19.27
CA LYS A 360 47.96 24.44 -19.35
C LYS A 360 49.05 25.48 -19.02
N THR A 361 49.86 25.19 -17.99
CA THR A 361 51.25 25.64 -17.81
C THR A 361 52.08 24.58 -17.06
N THR A 362 53.30 24.36 -17.54
CA THR A 362 54.41 23.49 -17.09
C THR A 362 55.42 24.32 -16.25
N MET A 363 56.30 23.80 -15.37
CA MET A 363 57.50 22.96 -15.60
C MET A 363 58.12 22.43 -14.26
N ASP A 364 58.77 21.26 -14.35
CA ASP A 364 59.97 20.67 -13.68
C ASP A 364 60.41 21.06 -12.23
N ASP A 365 61.00 20.22 -11.38
CA ASP A 365 61.98 19.12 -11.54
C ASP A 365 61.92 18.13 -10.34
N GLY A 366 62.46 16.91 -10.49
CA GLY A 366 62.98 16.14 -9.33
C GLY A 366 62.69 14.64 -9.30
N ALA A 367 63.70 13.83 -9.62
CA ALA A 367 63.67 12.37 -9.59
C ALA A 367 63.50 11.80 -8.17
N GLY A 368 62.48 10.96 -8.00
CA GLY A 368 62.28 10.08 -6.84
C GLY A 368 61.36 8.94 -7.23
N ARG A 369 61.94 7.77 -7.51
CA ARG A 369 61.21 6.56 -7.95
C ARG A 369 60.45 5.96 -6.77
N GLU A 370 59.26 6.48 -6.48
CA GLU A 370 58.26 5.80 -5.65
C GLU A 370 57.18 5.18 -6.55
N THR A 371 57.06 3.86 -6.50
CA THR A 371 55.96 3.11 -7.09
C THR A 371 54.64 3.58 -6.46
N THR A 372 53.87 4.38 -7.18
CA THR A 372 52.47 4.67 -6.84
C THR A 372 51.67 3.37 -6.98
N LYS A 373 51.60 2.61 -5.89
CA LYS A 373 50.60 1.53 -5.72
C LYS A 373 49.24 2.14 -6.05
N ASN A 374 48.58 1.62 -7.08
CA ASN A 374 47.22 1.99 -7.44
C ASN A 374 46.35 1.98 -6.18
N LYS A 375 45.98 3.17 -5.67
CA LYS A 375 45.17 3.29 -4.46
C LYS A 375 43.77 2.82 -4.81
N LYS A 376 43.41 1.62 -4.35
CA LYS A 376 42.09 1.03 -4.59
C LYS A 376 41.00 1.97 -4.06
N LYS A 377 39.91 2.12 -4.82
CA LYS A 377 38.78 2.97 -4.46
C LYS A 377 37.94 2.28 -3.39
N THR A 378 37.72 2.97 -2.27
CA THR A 378 36.93 2.43 -1.16
C THR A 378 35.44 2.69 -1.40
N VAL A 379 34.61 1.66 -1.30
CA VAL A 379 33.15 1.73 -1.47
C VAL A 379 32.43 0.97 -0.37
N CYS A 380 31.28 1.46 0.07
CA CYS A 380 30.42 0.77 1.05
C CYS A 380 29.23 0.11 0.33
N VAL A 381 28.98 -1.17 0.60
CA VAL A 381 27.82 -1.91 0.09
C VAL A 381 26.92 -2.30 1.27
N THR A 382 25.73 -1.73 1.32
CA THR A 382 24.77 -2.03 2.40
C THR A 382 24.10 -3.38 2.18
N GLY A 383 23.91 -4.15 3.27
CA GLY A 383 23.30 -5.48 3.20
C GLY A 383 24.14 -6.48 2.39
N ALA A 384 25.47 -6.41 2.49
CA ALA A 384 26.43 -7.15 1.68
C ALA A 384 26.26 -8.67 1.66
N GLY A 385 25.56 -9.25 2.66
CA GLY A 385 25.20 -10.67 2.71
C GLY A 385 23.91 -11.04 1.95
N GLY A 386 23.22 -10.09 1.35
CA GLY A 386 21.97 -10.30 0.62
C GLY A 386 22.16 -10.87 -0.79
N PHE A 387 21.08 -11.41 -1.37
CA PHE A 387 21.10 -12.13 -2.65
C PHE A 387 21.68 -11.32 -3.82
N VAL A 388 21.42 -10.02 -3.90
CA VAL A 388 21.96 -9.17 -4.98
C VAL A 388 23.27 -8.47 -4.58
N ALA A 389 23.35 -8.01 -3.33
CA ALA A 389 24.50 -7.26 -2.82
C ALA A 389 25.77 -8.12 -2.75
N SER A 390 25.66 -9.42 -2.46
CA SER A 390 26.79 -10.34 -2.46
C SER A 390 27.45 -10.48 -3.84
N TRP A 391 26.66 -10.47 -4.92
CA TRP A 391 27.19 -10.47 -6.30
C TRP A 391 27.84 -9.14 -6.67
N LEU A 392 27.31 -8.02 -6.20
CA LEU A 392 27.92 -6.70 -6.41
C LEU A 392 29.27 -6.59 -5.67
N VAL A 393 29.33 -7.05 -4.42
CA VAL A 393 30.57 -7.15 -3.63
C VAL A 393 31.58 -8.03 -4.37
N HIS A 394 31.15 -9.21 -4.86
CA HIS A 394 32.01 -10.10 -5.63
C HIS A 394 32.57 -9.41 -6.88
N ARG A 395 31.72 -8.70 -7.65
CA ARG A 395 32.15 -8.02 -8.89
C ARG A 395 33.12 -6.87 -8.63
N LEU A 396 32.87 -6.08 -7.59
CA LEU A 396 33.74 -4.97 -7.18
C LEU A 396 35.11 -5.49 -6.70
N LEU A 397 35.13 -6.54 -5.89
CA LEU A 397 36.38 -7.16 -5.45
C LEU A 397 37.13 -7.82 -6.62
N SER A 398 36.42 -8.47 -7.54
CA SER A 398 37.01 -9.18 -8.70
C SER A 398 37.65 -8.23 -9.70
N SER A 399 37.19 -6.98 -9.79
CA SER A 399 37.83 -5.97 -10.64
C SER A 399 39.23 -5.56 -10.16
N GLY A 400 39.61 -5.90 -8.91
CA GLY A 400 40.92 -5.58 -8.34
C GLY A 400 41.09 -4.11 -7.91
N ASP A 401 40.25 -3.21 -8.43
CA ASP A 401 40.34 -1.76 -8.26
C ASP A 401 39.68 -1.21 -6.99
N TYR A 402 38.92 -2.04 -6.27
CA TYR A 402 38.09 -1.60 -5.15
C TYR A 402 38.42 -2.30 -3.83
N VAL A 403 38.25 -1.54 -2.73
CA VAL A 403 38.14 -2.06 -1.36
C VAL A 403 36.68 -1.89 -0.94
N VAL A 404 36.02 -2.99 -0.58
CA VAL A 404 34.58 -2.98 -0.27
C VAL A 404 34.36 -3.15 1.23
N HIS A 405 33.65 -2.20 1.85
CA HIS A 405 33.12 -2.33 3.21
C HIS A 405 31.65 -2.75 3.13
N GLY A 406 31.31 -3.90 3.70
CA GLY A 406 29.93 -4.40 3.69
C GLY A 406 29.24 -4.21 5.04
N THR A 407 27.98 -3.75 5.07
CA THR A 407 27.18 -3.79 6.31
C THR A 407 26.40 -5.11 6.41
N VAL A 408 26.43 -5.73 7.59
CA VAL A 408 25.70 -6.96 7.94
C VAL A 408 24.83 -6.71 9.18
N ARG A 409 23.77 -7.50 9.37
CA ARG A 409 22.70 -7.22 10.35
C ARG A 409 23.10 -7.37 11.83
N ASP A 410 24.20 -8.04 12.17
CA ASP A 410 24.70 -8.10 13.56
C ASP A 410 26.24 -8.08 13.60
N PRO A 411 26.87 -7.09 14.27
CA PRO A 411 28.32 -7.00 14.41
C PRO A 411 28.92 -7.81 15.57
N ARG A 412 28.12 -8.58 16.34
CA ARG A 412 28.61 -9.35 17.51
C ARG A 412 28.99 -10.82 17.21
N GLU A 413 28.95 -11.26 15.97
CA GLU A 413 29.51 -12.55 15.54
C GLU A 413 30.87 -12.38 14.87
N ASP A 414 31.95 -12.31 15.66
CA ASP A 414 33.32 -12.05 15.21
C ASP A 414 33.97 -13.19 14.37
N GLU A 415 33.28 -14.29 14.07
CA GLU A 415 33.87 -15.43 13.32
C GLU A 415 33.51 -15.52 11.82
N LYS A 416 32.70 -14.61 11.29
CA LYS A 416 32.26 -14.66 9.87
C LYS A 416 32.61 -13.40 9.05
N ILE A 417 33.79 -12.83 9.24
CA ILE A 417 34.40 -11.98 8.22
C ILE A 417 34.83 -12.87 7.04
N LEU A 418 34.11 -12.77 5.92
CA LEU A 418 34.43 -13.49 4.69
C LEU A 418 35.66 -12.81 4.03
N SER A 419 36.86 -13.32 4.34
CA SER A 419 38.10 -12.84 3.73
C SER A 419 38.42 -13.57 2.43
N SER A 420 39.17 -12.92 1.54
CA SER A 420 39.59 -13.45 0.23
C SER A 420 40.32 -14.81 0.34
N LYS A 421 40.98 -15.09 1.46
CA LYS A 421 41.65 -16.38 1.74
C LYS A 421 40.67 -17.52 2.08
N LYS A 422 39.50 -17.23 2.68
CA LYS A 422 38.48 -18.24 3.03
C LYS A 422 37.75 -18.76 1.79
N LEU A 423 37.47 -17.87 0.83
CA LEU A 423 36.81 -18.23 -0.44
C LEU A 423 37.69 -19.12 -1.33
N GLN A 424 39.01 -18.91 -1.34
CA GLN A 424 39.94 -19.76 -2.09
C GLN A 424 40.11 -21.16 -1.46
N LYS A 425 40.02 -21.29 -0.13
CA LYS A 425 40.09 -22.59 0.58
C LYS A 425 38.84 -23.47 0.41
N LEU A 426 37.69 -22.90 0.10
CA LEU A 426 36.43 -23.64 -0.08
C LEU A 426 36.32 -24.35 -1.44
N GLY A 427 37.41 -24.39 -2.23
CA GLY A 427 37.48 -25.19 -3.46
C GLY A 427 36.42 -24.79 -4.49
N TRP A 428 35.98 -23.53 -4.47
CA TRP A 428 34.86 -23.07 -5.28
C TRP A 428 35.29 -23.05 -6.75
N LYS A 429 34.93 -24.11 -7.48
CA LYS A 429 35.10 -24.21 -8.92
C LYS A 429 33.90 -23.55 -9.58
N PHE A 430 34.18 -22.77 -10.63
CA PHE A 430 33.15 -22.25 -11.50
C PHE A 430 32.28 -23.39 -12.00
N ARG A 431 30.98 -23.29 -11.72
CA ARG A 431 29.98 -24.11 -12.36
C ARG A 431 29.45 -23.36 -13.57
N THR A 432 29.30 -24.09 -14.65
CA THR A 432 28.71 -23.57 -15.88
C THR A 432 27.26 -23.19 -15.64
N VAL A 433 26.72 -22.31 -16.48
CA VAL A 433 25.31 -21.92 -16.39
C VAL A 433 24.41 -23.14 -16.57
N GLU A 434 24.84 -24.09 -17.40
CA GLU A 434 24.18 -25.37 -17.64
C GLU A 434 24.07 -26.24 -16.37
N GLU A 435 25.10 -26.26 -15.53
CA GLU A 435 25.08 -27.01 -14.26
C GLU A 435 24.13 -26.37 -13.23
N CYS A 436 24.12 -25.04 -13.14
CA CYS A 436 23.20 -24.32 -12.25
C CYS A 436 21.73 -24.46 -12.68
N LEU A 437 21.48 -24.45 -13.99
CA LEU A 437 20.14 -24.66 -14.56
C LEU A 437 19.68 -26.11 -14.34
N ARG A 438 20.57 -27.10 -14.44
CA ARG A 438 20.25 -28.51 -14.18
C ARG A 438 19.82 -28.75 -12.74
N ASP A 439 20.53 -28.18 -11.77
CA ASP A 439 20.18 -28.29 -10.34
C ASP A 439 18.84 -27.61 -10.04
N SER A 440 18.58 -26.46 -10.67
CA SER A 440 17.31 -25.74 -10.52
C SER A 440 16.14 -26.55 -11.09
N VAL A 441 16.31 -27.17 -12.27
CA VAL A 441 15.30 -28.05 -12.87
C VAL A 441 15.07 -29.29 -12.03
N GLN A 442 16.12 -29.93 -11.48
CA GLN A 442 15.94 -31.08 -10.57
C GLN A 442 15.24 -30.69 -9.27
N SER A 443 15.58 -29.54 -8.68
CA SER A 443 14.90 -29.02 -7.49
C SER A 443 13.41 -28.75 -7.77
N TYR A 444 13.07 -28.25 -8.95
CA TYR A 444 11.68 -28.01 -9.34
C TYR A 444 10.92 -29.31 -9.65
N LYS A 445 11.59 -30.34 -10.16
CA LYS A 445 10.99 -31.68 -10.31
C LYS A 445 10.76 -32.35 -8.95
N ALA A 446 11.72 -32.28 -8.04
CA ALA A 446 11.59 -32.81 -6.68
C ALA A 446 10.48 -32.11 -5.88
N ALA A 447 10.25 -30.82 -6.15
CA ALA A 447 9.16 -30.04 -5.59
C ALA A 447 7.81 -30.21 -6.33
N GLY A 448 7.75 -31.04 -7.39
CA GLY A 448 6.53 -31.27 -8.18
C GLY A 448 6.07 -30.08 -9.04
N ILE A 449 6.91 -29.05 -9.19
CA ILE A 449 6.63 -27.82 -9.94
C ILE A 449 6.80 -28.05 -11.44
N LEU A 450 7.79 -28.86 -11.81
CA LEU A 450 7.99 -29.36 -13.17
C LEU A 450 7.73 -30.86 -13.18
N LYS A 451 7.06 -31.38 -14.22
CA LYS A 451 6.97 -32.84 -14.46
C LYS A 451 8.27 -33.35 -15.09
#